data_AF-G8BTG1-F1
#
_entry.id   AF-G8BTG1-F1
#
_cell.length_a   1.000
_cell.length_b   1.000
_cell.length_c   1.000
_cell.angle_alpha   90.00
_cell.angle_beta   90.00
_cell.angle_gamma   90.00
#
_symmetry.space_group_name_H-M   'P 1'
#
loop_
_entity.id
_entity.type
_entity.pdbx_description
1 polymer ?
#
loop_
_entity_poly.entity_id
_entity_poly.type
_entity_poly.pdbx_seq_one_letter_code
_entity_poly.pdbx_strand_id
1 'polypeptide(L)'
;MTFKTRELSVLSEEYTSRRRTQMLRFLGATTFTLISFRYFKKALISRQYRPNMFQLNNRPPPVAAQNEAMAALTIATSITISLFSMAITGSCWIYDISSVQELRYALRNTLVPSSEEASNDNMDQETSDAIEQLKLAFSKK
;
A
#
# COMPACT_ATOMS: atom_id res chain seq x y z
N MET A 1 12.13 43.85 8.18
CA MET A 1 11.12 43.00 7.51
C MET A 1 11.72 41.91 6.61
N THR A 2 13.02 41.91 6.32
CA THR A 2 13.70 41.02 5.36
C THR A 2 13.96 39.59 5.83
N PHE A 3 13.95 39.30 7.14
CA PHE A 3 14.25 37.97 7.67
C PHE A 3 13.10 36.97 7.48
N LYS A 4 11.84 37.40 7.70
CA LYS A 4 10.67 36.51 7.58
C LYS A 4 10.44 36.00 6.16
N THR A 5 10.76 36.80 5.14
CA THR A 5 10.59 36.41 3.74
C THR A 5 11.64 35.39 3.28
N ARG A 6 12.87 35.46 3.80
CA ARG A 6 13.93 34.49 3.47
C ARG A 6 13.65 33.10 4.04
N GLU A 7 13.19 33.00 5.28
CA GLU A 7 12.80 31.72 5.90
C GLU A 7 11.66 31.05 5.13
N LEU A 8 10.63 31.81 4.74
CA LEU A 8 9.50 31.29 3.96
C LEU A 8 9.92 30.81 2.56
N SER A 9 10.85 31.51 1.89
CA SER A 9 11.36 31.08 0.59
C SER A 9 12.16 29.77 0.67
N VAL A 10 12.98 29.60 1.71
CA VAL A 10 13.77 28.37 1.90
C VAL A 10 12.85 27.18 2.16
N LEU A 11 11.84 27.34 3.02
CA LEU A 11 10.83 26.29 3.27
C LEU A 11 10.04 25.95 2.01
N SER A 12 9.72 26.96 1.18
CA SER A 12 9.05 26.76 -0.10
C SER A 12 9.90 25.99 -1.11
N GLU A 13 11.19 26.28 -1.21
CA GLU A 13 12.12 25.57 -2.08
C GLU A 13 12.32 24.12 -1.64
N GLU A 14 12.51 23.89 -0.34
CA GLU A 14 12.66 22.56 0.23
C GLU A 14 11.40 21.72 0.00
N TYR A 15 10.22 22.26 0.29
CA TYR A 15 8.93 21.62 0.01
C TYR A 15 8.78 21.23 -1.47
N THR A 16 9.11 22.16 -2.37
CA THR A 16 9.02 21.93 -3.82
C THR A 16 9.96 20.80 -4.27
N SER A 17 11.18 20.76 -3.74
CA SER A 17 12.17 19.73 -4.07
C SER A 17 11.73 18.33 -3.60
N ARG A 18 11.16 18.24 -2.39
CA ARG A 18 10.62 17.00 -1.81
C ARG A 18 9.44 16.48 -2.63
N ARG A 19 8.51 17.37 -2.97
CA ARG A 19 7.33 17.05 -3.78
C ARG A 19 7.69 16.49 -5.15
N ARG A 20 8.70 17.06 -5.82
CA ARG A 20 9.20 16.56 -7.11
C ARG A 20 9.76 15.15 -7.00
N THR A 21 10.51 14.87 -5.95
CA THR A 21 11.10 13.54 -5.72
C THR A 21 10.02 12.48 -5.45
N GLN A 22 9.02 12.80 -4.61
CA GLN A 22 7.87 11.93 -4.35
C GLN A 22 7.04 11.69 -5.63
N MET A 23 6.79 12.75 -6.41
CA MET A 23 6.09 12.66 -7.69
C MET A 23 6.83 11.74 -8.67
N LEU A 24 8.15 11.83 -8.75
CA LEU A 24 8.95 11.01 -9.67
C LEU A 24 8.91 9.53 -9.31
N ARG A 25 8.92 9.20 -8.01
CA ARG A 25 8.72 7.81 -7.53
C ARG A 25 7.34 7.30 -7.90
N PHE A 26 6.30 8.12 -7.70
CA PHE A 26 4.91 7.74 -8.03
C PHE A 26 4.74 7.53 -9.54
N LEU A 27 5.32 8.41 -10.35
CA LEU A 27 5.35 8.28 -11.81
C LEU A 27 6.05 6.99 -12.24
N GLY A 28 7.19 6.66 -11.62
CA GLY A 28 7.89 5.40 -11.86
C GLY A 28 7.04 4.16 -11.53
N ALA A 29 6.42 4.14 -10.35
CA ALA A 29 5.54 3.04 -9.94
C ALA A 29 4.30 2.92 -10.85
N THR A 30 3.73 4.04 -11.28
CA THR A 30 2.55 4.07 -12.17
C THR A 30 2.89 3.57 -13.57
N THR A 31 4.02 4.02 -14.14
CA THR A 31 4.47 3.55 -15.46
C THR A 31 4.78 2.06 -15.45
N PHE A 32 5.44 1.56 -14.39
CA PHE A 32 5.65 0.12 -14.19
C PHE A 32 4.32 -0.65 -14.12
N THR A 33 3.34 -0.14 -13.38
CA THR A 33 1.99 -0.75 -13.28
C THR A 33 1.29 -0.80 -14.65
N LEU A 34 1.34 0.28 -15.42
CA LEU A 34 0.76 0.32 -16.77
C LEU A 34 1.42 -0.69 -17.70
N ILE A 35 2.75 -0.84 -17.64
CA ILE A 35 3.49 -1.83 -18.43
C ILE A 35 3.05 -3.25 -18.02
N SER A 36 3.03 -3.56 -16.73
CA SER A 36 2.59 -4.86 -16.20
C SER A 36 1.16 -5.21 -16.63
N PHE A 37 0.22 -4.25 -16.52
CA PHE A 37 -1.16 -4.45 -16.99
C PHE A 37 -1.25 -4.63 -18.50
N ARG A 38 -0.43 -3.91 -19.28
CA ARG A 38 -0.39 -4.07 -20.74
C ARG A 38 0.11 -5.46 -21.13
N TYR A 39 1.12 -5.99 -20.43
CA TYR A 39 1.59 -7.36 -20.58
C TYR A 39 0.52 -8.38 -20.20
N PHE A 40 -0.14 -8.20 -19.06
CA PHE A 40 -1.26 -9.05 -18.63
C PHE A 40 -2.37 -9.11 -19.70
N LYS A 41 -2.75 -7.96 -20.24
CA LYS A 41 -3.78 -7.88 -21.28
C LYS A 41 -3.38 -8.65 -22.54
N LYS A 42 -2.12 -8.54 -22.99
CA LYS A 42 -1.61 -9.34 -24.12
C LYS A 42 -1.59 -10.84 -23.79
N ALA A 43 -1.19 -11.21 -22.57
CA ALA A 43 -1.16 -12.61 -22.13
C ALA A 43 -2.55 -13.24 -22.07
N LEU A 44 -3.58 -12.49 -21.67
CA LEU A 44 -4.97 -12.95 -21.73
C LEU A 44 -5.44 -13.19 -23.16
N ILE A 45 -5.20 -12.24 -24.06
CA ILE A 45 -5.62 -12.37 -25.47
C ILE A 45 -4.93 -13.56 -26.14
N SER A 46 -3.65 -13.81 -25.86
CA SER A 46 -2.92 -14.96 -26.43
C SER A 46 -3.46 -16.33 -25.97
N ARG A 47 -4.17 -16.38 -24.85
CA ARG A 47 -4.76 -17.61 -24.30
C ARG A 47 -6.17 -17.89 -24.84
N GLN A 48 -6.72 -17.00 -25.66
CA GLN A 48 -8.04 -17.20 -26.23
C GLN A 48 -7.98 -18.33 -27.27
N TYR A 49 -8.60 -19.47 -26.95
CA TYR A 49 -8.74 -20.59 -27.88
C TYR A 49 -9.60 -20.18 -29.08
N ARG A 50 -9.06 -20.37 -30.29
CA ARG A 50 -9.81 -20.23 -31.55
C ARG A 50 -9.96 -21.63 -32.17
N PRO A 51 -11.18 -22.20 -32.21
CA PRO A 51 -11.39 -23.53 -32.76
C PRO A 51 -11.11 -23.54 -34.27
N ASN A 52 -10.43 -24.58 -34.75
CA ASN A 52 -10.27 -24.83 -36.18
C ASN A 52 -11.52 -25.52 -36.74
N MET A 53 -11.89 -25.25 -37.99
CA MET A 53 -13.11 -25.76 -38.64
C MET A 53 -13.18 -27.30 -38.68
N PHE A 54 -12.05 -27.99 -38.58
CA PHE A 54 -11.95 -29.45 -38.66
C PHE A 54 -11.44 -30.13 -37.37
N GLN A 55 -11.52 -29.46 -36.22
CA GLN A 55 -11.22 -30.09 -34.93
C GLN A 55 -12.43 -30.84 -34.36
N LEU A 56 -12.20 -32.06 -33.86
CA LEU A 56 -13.21 -32.88 -33.20
C LEU A 56 -13.67 -32.20 -31.89
N ASN A 57 -14.96 -31.88 -31.76
CA ASN A 57 -15.54 -31.08 -30.67
C ASN A 57 -15.42 -31.71 -29.26
N ASN A 58 -15.09 -33.00 -29.19
CA ASN A 58 -14.99 -33.79 -27.98
C ASN A 58 -13.57 -33.85 -27.39
N ARG A 59 -12.56 -33.26 -28.04
CA ARG A 59 -11.20 -33.21 -27.50
C ARG A 59 -10.93 -31.85 -26.85
N PRO A 60 -10.56 -31.78 -25.56
CA PRO A 60 -10.13 -30.53 -24.96
C PRO A 60 -8.84 -30.04 -25.66
N PRO A 61 -8.65 -28.72 -25.78
CA PRO A 61 -7.45 -28.17 -26.39
C PRO A 61 -6.20 -28.64 -25.63
N PRO A 62 -5.09 -28.95 -26.33
CA PRO A 62 -3.84 -29.32 -25.67
C PRO A 62 -3.31 -28.10 -24.90
N VAL A 63 -3.24 -28.22 -23.58
CA VAL A 63 -2.73 -27.18 -22.67
C VAL A 63 -1.41 -27.63 -22.03
N ALA A 64 -0.42 -26.73 -22.00
CA ALA A 64 0.84 -26.99 -21.32
C ALA A 64 0.72 -26.53 -19.86
N ALA A 65 0.04 -27.32 -19.04
CA ALA A 65 -0.43 -26.94 -17.70
C ALA A 65 0.68 -26.35 -16.79
N GLN A 66 1.89 -26.94 -16.80
CA GLN A 66 3.01 -26.47 -15.98
C GLN A 66 3.51 -25.08 -16.43
N ASN A 67 3.68 -24.88 -17.73
CA ASN A 67 4.14 -23.61 -18.30
C ASN A 67 3.09 -22.52 -18.10
N GLU A 68 1.82 -22.86 -18.24
CA GLU A 68 0.70 -21.93 -18.03
C GLU A 68 0.58 -21.51 -16.57
N ALA A 69 0.72 -22.44 -15.62
CA ALA A 69 0.71 -22.16 -14.20
C ALA A 69 1.87 -21.24 -13.80
N MET A 70 3.09 -21.55 -14.27
CA MET A 70 4.26 -20.72 -14.01
C MET A 70 4.10 -19.31 -14.58
N ALA A 71 3.64 -19.19 -15.83
CA ALA A 71 3.38 -17.90 -16.46
C ALA A 71 2.27 -17.11 -15.77
N ALA A 72 1.21 -17.78 -15.29
CA ALA A 72 0.14 -17.12 -14.54
C ALA A 72 0.65 -16.57 -13.20
N LEU A 73 1.47 -17.34 -12.49
CA LEU A 73 2.03 -16.94 -11.20
C LEU A 73 2.96 -15.74 -11.34
N THR A 74 3.85 -15.73 -12.34
CA THR A 74 4.78 -14.60 -12.56
C THR A 74 4.05 -13.32 -12.97
N ILE A 75 3.01 -13.44 -13.80
CA ILE A 75 2.21 -12.27 -14.18
C ILE A 75 1.44 -11.76 -12.96
N ALA A 76 0.82 -12.65 -12.18
CA ALA A 76 0.08 -12.26 -10.98
C ALA A 76 0.98 -11.56 -9.95
N THR A 77 2.18 -12.09 -9.67
CA THR A 77 3.12 -11.44 -8.74
C THR A 77 3.56 -10.08 -9.25
N SER A 78 3.86 -9.94 -10.55
CA SER A 78 4.26 -8.66 -11.14
C SER A 78 3.18 -7.58 -11.01
N ILE A 79 1.91 -7.93 -11.25
CA ILE A 79 0.77 -7.01 -11.11
C ILE A 79 0.62 -6.60 -9.64
N THR A 80 0.61 -7.57 -8.74
CA THR A 80 0.43 -7.32 -7.30
C THR A 80 1.53 -6.41 -6.77
N ILE A 81 2.81 -6.70 -7.08
CA ILE A 81 3.94 -5.87 -6.68
C ILE A 81 3.80 -4.45 -7.25
N SER A 82 3.44 -4.32 -8.53
CA SER A 82 3.27 -3.02 -9.17
C SER A 82 2.16 -2.20 -8.52
N LEU A 83 1.02 -2.82 -8.25
CA LEU A 83 -0.15 -2.17 -7.65
C LEU A 83 0.15 -1.71 -6.22
N PHE A 84 0.78 -2.55 -5.40
CA PHE A 84 1.20 -2.18 -4.06
C PHE A 84 2.24 -1.05 -4.09
N SER A 85 3.22 -1.11 -4.99
CA SER A 85 4.22 -0.05 -5.16
C SER A 85 3.58 1.29 -5.53
N MET A 86 2.62 1.27 -6.46
CA MET A 86 1.86 2.46 -6.85
C MET A 86 1.00 2.99 -5.70
N ALA A 87 0.32 2.12 -4.96
CA ALA A 87 -0.51 2.50 -3.83
C ALA A 87 0.30 3.15 -2.69
N ILE A 88 1.41 2.53 -2.30
CA ILE A 88 2.30 3.05 -1.24
C ILE A 88 2.91 4.39 -1.67
N THR A 89 3.41 4.48 -2.90
CA THR A 89 4.04 5.72 -3.34
C THR A 89 3.02 6.84 -3.56
N GLY A 90 1.82 6.49 -4.00
CA GLY A 90 0.70 7.41 -4.12
C GLY A 90 0.22 7.93 -2.76
N SER A 91 0.11 7.06 -1.75
CA SER A 91 -0.24 7.50 -0.40
C SER A 91 0.85 8.38 0.21
N CYS A 92 2.13 8.01 0.07
CA CYS A 92 3.24 8.88 0.48
C CYS A 92 3.20 10.25 -0.20
N TRP A 93 2.81 10.31 -1.47
CA TRP A 93 2.66 11.59 -2.17
C TRP A 93 1.45 12.39 -1.68
N ILE A 94 0.33 11.77 -1.31
CA ILE A 94 -0.83 12.52 -0.80
C ILE A 94 -0.53 13.10 0.60
N TYR A 95 0.09 12.31 1.47
CA TYR A 95 0.38 12.70 2.86
C TYR A 95 1.72 13.45 3.05
N ASP A 96 2.44 13.73 1.96
CA ASP A 96 3.77 14.38 1.97
C ASP A 96 4.80 13.66 2.87
N ILE A 97 4.79 12.33 2.84
CA ILE A 97 5.68 11.48 3.63
C ILE A 97 6.91 11.15 2.79
N SER A 98 8.09 11.46 3.31
CA SER A 98 9.37 11.29 2.60
C SER A 98 10.21 10.13 3.15
N SER A 99 10.06 9.84 4.45
CA SER A 99 10.85 8.86 5.20
C SER A 99 10.02 7.68 5.71
N VAL A 100 10.67 6.52 5.87
CA VAL A 100 10.05 5.34 6.49
C VAL A 100 9.67 5.61 7.95
N GLN A 101 10.41 6.47 8.65
CA GLN A 101 10.09 6.82 10.04
C GLN A 101 8.81 7.66 10.12
N GLU A 102 8.66 8.64 9.22
CA GLU A 102 7.44 9.45 9.07
C GLU A 102 6.25 8.56 8.69
N LEU A 103 6.45 7.61 7.77
CA LEU A 103 5.42 6.64 7.39
C LEU A 103 4.99 5.79 8.59
N ARG A 104 5.94 5.28 9.37
CA ARG A 104 5.63 4.50 10.58
C ARG A 104 4.88 5.35 11.61
N TYR A 105 5.26 6.60 11.78
CA TYR A 105 4.58 7.51 12.70
C TYR A 105 3.16 7.81 12.24
N ALA A 106 2.97 8.18 10.97
CA ALA A 106 1.66 8.44 10.39
C ALA A 106 0.77 7.19 10.46
N LEU A 107 1.30 6.03 10.09
CA LEU A 107 0.59 4.76 10.13
C LEU A 107 0.19 4.38 11.56
N ARG A 108 1.09 4.57 12.53
CA ARG A 108 0.78 4.37 13.95
C ARG A 108 -0.32 5.31 14.42
N ASN A 109 -0.28 6.58 14.04
CA ASN A 109 -1.30 7.56 14.40
C ASN A 109 -2.67 7.24 13.79
N THR A 110 -2.70 6.62 12.61
CA THR A 110 -3.96 6.20 11.97
C THR A 110 -4.50 4.86 12.47
N LEU A 111 -3.63 3.92 12.85
CA LEU A 111 -4.02 2.55 13.23
C LEU A 111 -4.22 2.39 14.74
N VAL A 112 -3.45 3.12 15.53
CA VAL A 112 -3.55 3.09 16.98
C VAL A 112 -4.39 4.30 17.37
N PRO A 113 -5.63 4.14 17.85
CA PRO A 113 -6.36 5.24 18.45
C PRO A 113 -5.48 5.84 19.54
N SER A 114 -5.39 7.17 19.55
CA SER A 114 -4.67 7.88 20.61
C SER A 114 -5.13 7.33 21.96
N SER A 115 -4.19 7.10 22.88
CA SER A 115 -4.47 6.42 24.16
C SER A 115 -5.57 7.09 24.99
N GLU A 116 -5.95 8.32 24.66
CA GLU A 116 -7.07 9.05 25.26
C GLU A 116 -8.44 8.56 24.76
N GLU A 117 -8.56 8.09 23.51
CA GLU A 117 -9.81 7.56 22.95
C GLU A 117 -9.97 6.05 23.20
N ALA A 118 -8.86 5.29 23.22
CA ALA A 118 -8.88 3.86 23.58
C ALA A 118 -9.24 3.61 25.05
N SER A 119 -9.13 4.62 25.91
CA SER A 119 -9.57 4.57 27.31
C SER A 119 -11.08 4.68 27.48
N ASN A 120 -11.79 5.16 26.44
CA ASN A 120 -13.19 5.59 26.55
C ASN A 120 -14.15 4.73 25.73
N ASP A 121 -13.63 3.76 24.96
CA ASP A 121 -14.45 2.82 24.20
C ASP A 121 -14.59 1.52 25.00
N ASN A 122 -15.70 1.41 25.75
CA ASN A 122 -16.19 0.22 26.46
C ASN A 122 -15.14 -0.52 27.33
N MET A 123 -14.67 0.13 28.39
CA MET A 123 -14.12 -0.61 29.53
C MET A 123 -15.23 -1.44 30.17
N ASP A 124 -15.19 -2.76 30.01
CA ASP A 124 -16.08 -3.68 30.73
C ASP A 124 -15.93 -3.43 32.25
N GLN A 125 -17.06 -3.41 32.95
CA GLN A 125 -17.14 -3.02 34.37
C GLN A 125 -16.26 -3.90 35.28
N GLU A 126 -16.05 -5.16 34.89
CA GLU A 126 -15.13 -6.08 35.56
C GLU A 126 -13.65 -5.65 35.45
N THR A 127 -13.27 -5.02 34.32
CA THR A 127 -11.89 -4.55 34.09
C THR A 127 -11.60 -3.30 34.92
N SER A 128 -12.59 -2.41 35.12
CA SER A 128 -12.43 -1.26 36.03
C SER A 128 -12.25 -1.70 37.48
N ASP A 129 -13.04 -2.66 37.95
CA ASP A 129 -12.97 -3.16 39.33
C ASP A 129 -11.63 -3.85 39.62
N ALA A 130 -11.11 -4.62 38.65
CA ALA A 130 -9.79 -5.23 38.76
C ALA A 130 -8.66 -4.19 38.85
N ILE A 131 -8.75 -3.09 38.09
CA ILE A 131 -7.77 -2.00 38.12
C ILE A 131 -7.81 -1.27 39.48
N GLU A 132 -9.00 -1.06 40.05
CA GLU A 132 -9.12 -0.44 41.38
C GLU A 132 -8.52 -1.31 42.48
N GLN A 133 -8.79 -2.62 42.46
CA GLN A 133 -8.21 -3.56 43.43
C GLN A 133 -6.67 -3.59 43.33
N LEU A 134 -6.12 -3.55 42.11
CA LEU A 134 -4.67 -3.49 41.90
C LEU A 134 -4.07 -2.17 42.41
N LYS A 135 -4.74 -1.03 42.18
CA LYS A 135 -4.30 0.27 42.71
C LYS A 135 -4.28 0.27 44.24
N LEU A 136 -5.31 -0.29 44.87
CA LEU A 136 -5.38 -0.42 46.34
C LEU A 136 -4.31 -1.35 46.89
N ALA A 137 -4.03 -2.47 46.21
CA ALA A 137 -2.97 -3.40 46.61
C ALA A 137 -1.57 -2.78 46.50
N PHE A 138 -1.32 -1.97 45.46
CA PHE A 138 -0.03 -1.29 45.26
C PHE A 138 0.15 -0.07 46.17
N SER A 139 -0.93 0.63 46.54
CA SER A 139 -0.89 1.78 47.45
C SER A 139 -0.72 1.38 48.92
N LYS A 140 -0.96 0.11 49.27
CA LYS A 140 -0.87 -0.42 50.65
C LYS A 140 0.54 -0.91 51.01
N LYS A 141 1.50 -0.79 50.11
CA LYS A 141 2.91 -1.15 50.32
C LYS A 141 3.75 0.12 50.44
#